data_AF-A0A3B0B0V4-F1
#
_entry.id   AF-A0A3B0B0V4-F1
#
_cell.length_a   1.000
_cell.length_b   1.000
_cell.length_c   1.000
_cell.angle_alpha   90.00
_cell.angle_beta   90.00
_cell.angle_gamma   90.00
#
_symmetry.space_group_name_H-M   'P 1'
#
loop_
_entity.id
_entity.type
_entity.pdbx_description
1 polymer ?
#
loop_
_entity_poly.entity_id
_entity_poly.type
_entity_poly.pdbx_seq_one_letter_code
_entity_poly.pdbx_strand_id
1 'polypeptide(L)'
;MTYAGESSIDARVRAVVADFGRRQTRLFVTFALIEGAVLLLLAVAIFGFGMIDPDIGVWYLAGVAVIGGFLLSMLLVRLMQARTRAIAQAKGDNPLF
;
A
#
# COMPACT_ATOMS: atom_id res chain seq x y z
N MET A 1 31.64 25.23 -10.93
CA MET A 1 30.24 25.64 -11.22
C MET A 1 29.39 24.36 -11.29
N THR A 2 28.85 23.90 -10.14
CA THR A 2 28.17 22.58 -10.01
C THR A 2 26.70 22.70 -9.54
N TYR A 3 26.21 23.93 -9.30
CA TYR A 3 24.95 24.16 -8.59
C TYR A 3 23.65 23.92 -9.40
N ALA A 4 23.68 24.06 -10.73
CA ALA A 4 22.47 23.94 -11.54
C ALA A 4 22.01 22.47 -11.69
N GLY A 5 22.97 21.54 -11.84
CA GLY A 5 22.70 20.10 -11.98
C GLY A 5 22.13 19.48 -10.72
N GLU A 6 22.75 19.71 -9.56
CA GLU A 6 22.29 19.20 -8.26
C GLU A 6 20.89 19.69 -7.88
N SER A 7 20.58 20.98 -8.12
CA SER A 7 19.23 21.52 -7.84
C SER A 7 18.13 20.85 -8.68
N SER A 8 18.44 20.50 -9.94
CA SER A 8 17.49 19.84 -10.83
C SER A 8 17.26 18.37 -10.49
N ILE A 9 18.31 17.67 -10.03
CA ILE A 9 18.22 16.27 -9.58
C ILE A 9 17.42 16.19 -8.28
N ASP A 10 17.71 17.07 -7.31
CA ASP A 10 16.96 17.12 -6.05
C ASP A 10 15.48 17.44 -6.27
N ALA A 11 15.17 18.37 -7.18
CA ALA A 11 13.79 18.68 -7.56
C ALA A 11 13.07 17.45 -8.15
N ARG A 12 13.73 16.69 -9.03
CA ARG A 12 13.18 15.45 -9.61
C ARG A 12 12.96 14.37 -8.56
N VAL A 13 13.91 14.16 -7.65
CA VAL A 13 13.77 13.20 -6.54
C VAL A 13 12.62 13.58 -5.61
N ARG A 14 12.48 14.86 -5.26
CA ARG A 14 11.37 15.35 -4.42
C ARG A 14 10.01 15.11 -5.07
N ALA A 15 9.89 15.36 -6.37
CA ALA A 15 8.67 15.09 -7.13
C ALA A 15 8.31 13.59 -7.12
N VAL A 16 9.29 12.71 -7.34
CA VAL A 16 9.11 11.25 -7.27
C VAL A 16 8.63 10.84 -5.87
N VAL A 17 9.27 11.32 -4.81
CA VAL A 17 8.86 10.99 -3.42
C VAL A 17 7.42 11.44 -3.13
N ALA A 18 7.04 12.64 -3.55
CA ALA A 18 5.68 13.15 -3.35
C ALA A 18 4.62 12.31 -4.10
N ASP A 19 4.91 11.89 -5.34
CA ASP A 19 4.01 11.05 -6.12
C ASP A 19 3.82 9.65 -5.47
N PHE A 20 4.92 9.01 -5.06
CA PHE A 20 4.85 7.73 -4.36
C PHE A 20 4.13 7.84 -3.00
N GLY A 21 4.27 8.96 -2.28
CA GLY A 21 3.52 9.22 -1.05
C GLY A 21 2.01 9.30 -1.28
N ARG A 22 1.58 9.96 -2.36
CA ARG A 22 0.16 10.00 -2.76
C ARG A 22 -0.36 8.61 -3.15
N ARG A 23 0.42 7.84 -3.92
CA ARG A 23 0.07 6.47 -4.31
C ARG A 23 -0.06 5.55 -3.09
N GLN A 24 0.86 5.65 -2.13
CA GLN A 24 0.81 4.89 -0.88
C GLN A 24 -0.46 5.24 -0.09
N THR A 25 -0.75 6.53 0.08
CA THR A 25 -1.95 6.99 0.81
C THR A 25 -3.23 6.47 0.14
N ARG A 26 -3.33 6.59 -1.19
CA ARG A 26 -4.47 6.08 -1.95
C ARG A 26 -4.63 4.56 -1.78
N LEU A 27 -3.52 3.82 -1.79
CA LEU A 27 -3.54 2.37 -1.61
C LEU A 27 -4.07 1.98 -0.22
N PHE A 28 -3.62 2.64 0.84
CA PHE A 28 -4.13 2.44 2.20
C PHE A 28 -5.62 2.78 2.33
N VAL A 29 -6.05 3.94 1.81
CA VAL A 29 -7.45 4.36 1.90
C VAL A 29 -8.36 3.39 1.14
N THR A 30 -7.99 3.02 -0.09
CA THR A 30 -8.76 2.05 -0.87
C THR A 30 -8.82 0.69 -0.17
N PHE A 31 -7.68 0.21 0.36
CA PHE A 31 -7.65 -1.05 1.11
C PHE A 31 -8.56 -0.98 2.34
N ALA A 32 -8.47 0.07 3.16
CA ALA A 32 -9.27 0.21 4.36
C ALA A 32 -10.78 0.29 4.06
N LEU A 33 -11.18 0.97 2.98
CA LEU A 33 -12.58 1.05 2.57
C LEU A 33 -13.13 -0.32 2.13
N ILE A 34 -12.33 -1.11 1.41
CA ILE A 34 -12.74 -2.44 0.94
C ILE A 34 -12.72 -3.44 2.10
N GLU A 35 -11.59 -3.58 2.77
CA GLU A 35 -11.38 -4.53 3.86
C GLU A 35 -12.36 -4.26 5.02
N GLY A 36 -12.53 -2.98 5.39
CA GLY A 36 -13.46 -2.58 6.42
C GLY A 36 -14.91 -2.93 6.08
N ALA A 37 -15.34 -2.72 4.83
CA ALA A 37 -16.67 -3.11 4.38
C ALA A 37 -16.85 -4.63 4.39
N VAL A 38 -15.85 -5.39 3.94
CA VAL A 38 -15.89 -6.86 3.96
C VAL A 38 -15.99 -7.39 5.38
N LEU A 39 -15.14 -6.92 6.30
CA LEU A 39 -15.16 -7.34 7.70
C LEU A 39 -16.46 -6.93 8.40
N LEU A 40 -16.99 -5.74 8.12
CA LEU A 40 -18.27 -5.30 8.66
C LEU A 40 -19.42 -6.20 8.20
N LEU A 41 -19.51 -6.49 6.91
CA LEU A 41 -20.54 -7.39 6.37
C LEU A 41 -20.45 -8.78 7.00
N LEU A 42 -19.23 -9.30 7.15
CA LEU A 42 -18.99 -10.60 7.77
C LEU A 42 -19.42 -10.59 9.25
N ALA A 43 -19.07 -9.54 9.99
CA ALA A 43 -19.48 -9.37 11.38
C ALA A 43 -21.01 -9.29 11.53
N VAL A 44 -21.69 -8.55 10.65
CA VAL A 44 -23.17 -8.47 10.66
C VAL A 44 -23.79 -9.82 10.31
N ALA A 45 -23.23 -10.58 9.37
CA ALA A 45 -23.71 -11.91 9.04
C ALA A 45 -23.57 -12.91 10.20
N ILE A 46 -22.44 -12.88 10.91
CA ILE A 46 -22.15 -13.77 12.04
C ILE A 46 -22.97 -13.36 13.26
N PHE A 47 -22.83 -12.11 13.72
CA PHE A 47 -23.36 -11.67 15.02
C PHE A 47 -24.74 -11.02 14.94
N GLY A 48 -25.08 -10.40 13.81
CA GLY A 48 -26.35 -9.71 13.63
C GLY A 48 -27.47 -10.64 13.18
N PHE A 49 -27.20 -11.49 12.19
CA PHE A 49 -28.18 -12.43 11.64
C PHE A 49 -28.06 -13.86 12.18
N GLY A 50 -26.96 -14.20 12.85
CA GLY A 50 -26.74 -15.56 13.36
C GLY A 50 -26.61 -16.61 12.27
N MET A 51 -26.17 -16.23 11.06
CA MET A 51 -26.04 -17.17 9.93
C MET A 51 -24.92 -18.20 10.13
N ILE A 52 -23.96 -17.88 10.99
CA ILE A 52 -22.78 -18.69 11.29
C ILE A 52 -22.61 -18.70 12.81
N ASP A 53 -22.22 -19.85 13.35
CA ASP A 53 -21.86 -19.96 14.77
C ASP A 53 -20.75 -18.94 15.12
N PRO A 54 -20.96 -18.07 16.13
CA PRO A 54 -19.98 -17.06 16.54
C PRO A 54 -18.58 -17.60 16.80
N ASP A 55 -18.46 -18.79 17.40
CA ASP A 55 -17.17 -19.38 17.77
C ASP A 55 -16.34 -19.74 16.52
N ILE A 56 -17.02 -20.11 15.44
CA ILE A 56 -16.40 -20.36 14.13
C ILE A 56 -16.25 -19.06 13.34
N GLY A 57 -17.23 -18.16 13.44
CA GLY A 57 -17.28 -16.87 12.74
C GLY A 57 -16.06 -15.99 13.03
N VAL A 58 -15.58 -15.98 14.28
CA VAL A 58 -14.38 -15.23 14.67
C VAL A 58 -13.15 -15.68 13.87
N TRP A 59 -13.02 -16.98 13.56
CA TRP A 59 -11.91 -17.48 12.75
C TRP A 59 -11.98 -17.03 11.29
N TYR A 60 -13.19 -16.85 10.74
CA TYR A 60 -13.34 -16.26 9.41
C TYR A 60 -12.92 -14.79 9.39
N LEU A 61 -13.33 -14.00 10.38
CA LEU A 61 -12.89 -12.60 10.52
C LEU A 61 -11.37 -12.50 10.65
N ALA A 62 -10.77 -13.34 11.49
CA ALA A 62 -9.33 -13.41 11.66
C ALA A 62 -8.63 -13.80 10.35
N GLY A 63 -9.13 -14.82 9.66
CA GLY A 63 -8.58 -15.28 8.38
C GLY A 63 -8.59 -14.19 7.31
N VAL A 64 -9.72 -13.48 7.17
CA VAL A 64 -9.85 -12.35 6.22
C VAL A 64 -8.84 -11.25 6.57
N ALA A 65 -8.79 -10.82 7.84
CA ALA A 65 -7.87 -9.77 8.27
C ALA A 65 -6.39 -10.14 8.06
N VAL A 66 -6.01 -11.41 8.28
CA VAL A 66 -4.65 -11.89 8.03
C VAL A 66 -4.33 -11.87 6.53
N ILE A 67 -5.24 -12.36 5.69
CA ILE A 67 -5.06 -12.36 4.23
C ILE A 67 -4.99 -10.92 3.70
N GLY A 68 -5.91 -10.05 4.14
CA GLY A 68 -5.92 -8.63 3.77
C GLY A 68 -4.62 -7.93 4.17
N GLY A 69 -4.18 -8.12 5.41
CA GLY A 69 -2.92 -7.57 5.92
C GLY A 69 -1.70 -8.08 5.14
N PHE A 70 -1.67 -9.37 4.80
CA PHE A 70 -0.61 -9.95 3.98
C PHE A 70 -0.57 -9.36 2.56
N LEU A 71 -1.73 -9.25 1.90
CA LEU A 71 -1.84 -8.64 0.58
C LEU A 71 -1.41 -7.17 0.59
N LEU A 72 -1.85 -6.40 1.58
CA LEU A 72 -1.44 -5.01 1.77
C LEU A 72 0.09 -4.90 1.92
N SER A 73 0.68 -5.73 2.77
CA SER A 73 2.13 -5.79 2.97
C SER A 73 2.87 -6.07 1.66
N MET A 74 2.42 -7.05 0.87
CA MET A 74 3.02 -7.38 -0.42
C MET A 74 2.95 -6.20 -1.41
N LEU A 75 1.80 -5.52 -1.48
CA LEU A 75 1.60 -4.37 -2.36
C LEU A 75 2.47 -3.17 -1.95
N LEU A 76 2.62 -2.94 -0.64
CA LEU A 76 3.51 -1.90 -0.12
C LEU A 76 4.97 -2.19 -0.44
N VAL A 77 5.42 -3.43 -0.28
CA VAL A 77 6.78 -3.84 -0.66
C VAL A 77 7.03 -3.58 -2.14
N ARG A 78 6.08 -3.95 -3.02
CA ARG A 78 6.17 -3.67 -4.46
C ARG A 78 6.24 -2.18 -4.75
N LEU A 79 5.44 -1.37 -4.06
CA LEU A 79 5.45 0.09 -4.21
C LEU A 79 6.78 0.69 -3.74
N MET A 80 7.35 0.20 -2.64
CA MET A 80 8.66 0.64 -2.14
C MET A 80 9.79 0.27 -3.09
N GLN A 81 9.78 -0.95 -3.65
CA GLN A 81 10.75 -1.36 -4.68
C GLN A 81 10.64 -0.51 -5.95
N ALA A 82 9.43 -0.15 -6.37
CA ALA A 82 9.23 0.76 -7.49
C ALA A 82 9.76 2.17 -7.18
N ARG A 83 9.54 2.66 -5.94
CA ARG A 83 10.05 3.95 -5.47
C ARG A 83 11.58 4.00 -5.50
N THR A 84 12.26 2.96 -4.98
CA THR A 84 13.74 2.94 -4.95
C THR A 84 14.32 2.92 -6.36
N ARG A 85 13.75 2.14 -7.29
CA ARG A 85 14.14 2.13 -8.70
C ARG A 85 13.92 3.48 -9.39
N ALA A 86 12.77 4.12 -9.16
CA ALA A 86 12.47 5.43 -9.73
C ALA A 86 13.40 6.54 -9.20
N ILE A 87 13.80 6.46 -7.92
CA ILE A 87 14.79 7.38 -7.34
C ILE A 87 16.17 7.16 -7.96
N ALA A 88 16.62 5.91 -8.14
CA ALA A 88 17.90 5.61 -8.80
C ALA A 88 17.95 6.16 -10.23
N GLN A 89 16.87 5.97 -11.00
CA GLN A 89 16.72 6.55 -12.34
C GLN A 89 16.71 8.09 -12.32
N ALA A 90 16.05 8.71 -11.34
CA ALA A 90 16.03 10.16 -11.19
C ALA A 90 17.41 10.75 -10.85
N LYS A 91 18.24 10.00 -10.13
CA LYS A 91 19.63 10.37 -9.80
C LYS A 91 20.61 10.18 -10.98
N GLY A 92 20.22 9.45 -12.02
CA GLY A 92 21.06 9.22 -13.19
C GLY A 92 21.83 7.90 -13.16
N ASP A 93 21.61 7.03 -12.17
CA ASP A 93 22.13 5.67 -12.14
C ASP A 93 21.34 4.82 -13.15
N ASN A 94 21.69 4.91 -14.43
CA ASN A 94 21.11 4.08 -15.47
C ASN A 94 22.04 2.88 -15.73
N PRO A 95 21.60 1.62 -15.55
CA PRO A 95 22.43 0.43 -15.82
C PRO A 95 22.66 0.16 -17.33
N LEU A 96 22.41 1.14 -18.20
CA LEU A 96 22.54 1.04 -19.67
C LEU A 96 23.63 1.97 -20.25
N PHE A 97 24.35 2.74 -19.42
CA PHE A 97 25.56 3.48 -19.79
C PHE A 97 26.57 3.47 -18.65
#